data_AF-A0A933J3U3-F1
#
_entry.id   AF-A0A933J3U3-F1
#
_cell.length_a   1.000
_cell.length_b   1.000
_cell.length_c   1.000
_cell.angle_alpha   90.00
_cell.angle_beta   90.00
_cell.angle_gamma   90.00
#
_symmetry.space_group_name_H-M   'P 1'
#
loop_
_entity.id
_entity.type
_entity.pdbx_description
1 polymer ?
#
loop_
_entity_poly.entity_id
_entity_poly.type
_entity_poly.pdbx_seq_one_letter_code
_entity_poly.pdbx_strand_id
1 'polypeptide(L)'
;MRKHLNIVGLAVACAGLILLACSPGMVVQGLVGNAMTPTSPPLQGVAQVPIPSTAIAPPQTLTPIPSTTIPPTSDAASNQTATPSPSSTAAPVLPLRTDLPALALREWPRPANDNGFCMHFLPTGYYSARDFEIQIPRLKGLQIRWVLAIYNDENQLRLAAPQFKAAGVVPIWRKWLRAYQRYYAWDRDIQILKENGLPPYFQLFNEPDTEEEWDGREVNRDQWVANFVQTAKDVYNAGGYVGIQLLDPDWLRAVIEQVKAQKGERLFGRTFFIPHPYGANHPPNYVEDEIGVLGFRPFADVFQKEIGFIPPFIAGEGGWKFAAEEDNRFPKVDDKLHSKYHVELFNWFRLGQLSDGQPLPDYLFAFCPWILAGNLEGAAWYDSFEGNRELTIAEVKKIPIFTRKFSWDKR
;
A
#
# COMPACT_ATOMS: atom_id res chain seq x y z
N MET A 1 -6.53 -34.96 26.35
CA MET A 1 -5.14 -35.39 26.11
C MET A 1 -4.56 -34.52 25.01
N ARG A 2 -3.63 -33.63 25.38
CA ARG A 2 -2.91 -32.72 24.47
C ARG A 2 -2.02 -33.56 23.55
N LYS A 3 -2.08 -33.29 22.24
CA LYS A 3 -1.07 -33.74 21.28
C LYS A 3 -0.33 -32.51 20.76
N HIS A 4 0.96 -32.46 21.06
CA HIS A 4 1.93 -31.52 20.52
C HIS A 4 2.20 -31.88 19.06
N LEU A 5 2.11 -30.90 18.16
CA LEU A 5 2.62 -31.02 16.79
C LEU A 5 3.97 -30.29 16.72
N ASN A 6 5.00 -31.05 16.34
CA ASN A 6 6.38 -30.60 16.18
C ASN A 6 6.52 -29.78 14.89
N ILE A 7 7.03 -28.57 15.02
CA ILE A 7 7.46 -27.69 13.93
C ILE A 7 8.96 -27.91 13.74
N VAL A 8 9.35 -28.74 12.77
CA VAL A 8 10.65 -28.65 12.08
C VAL A 8 10.48 -29.29 10.70
N GLY A 9 10.54 -28.47 9.64
CA GLY A 9 10.67 -28.98 8.28
C GLY A 9 9.88 -28.21 7.22
N LEU A 10 10.22 -26.93 6.98
CA LEU A 10 10.05 -26.32 5.65
C LEU A 10 10.92 -25.05 5.56
N ALA A 11 12.23 -25.24 5.42
CA ALA A 11 13.13 -24.23 4.90
C ALA A 11 13.88 -24.90 3.75
N VAL A 12 14.06 -24.19 2.64
CA VAL A 12 14.50 -24.64 1.30
C VAL A 12 13.34 -24.93 0.34
N ALA A 13 12.74 -23.86 -0.17
CA ALA A 13 12.22 -23.74 -1.55
C ALA A 13 11.62 -22.33 -1.80
N CYS A 14 12.42 -21.26 -1.67
CA CYS A 14 12.08 -19.92 -2.18
C CYS A 14 13.37 -19.11 -2.35
N ALA A 15 14.17 -19.47 -3.35
CA ALA A 15 15.32 -18.68 -3.79
C ALA A 15 15.53 -18.95 -5.29
N GLY A 16 14.71 -18.29 -6.11
CA GLY A 16 14.82 -18.36 -7.56
C GLY A 16 13.56 -17.80 -8.21
N LEU A 17 13.72 -16.64 -8.86
CA LEU A 17 12.73 -15.86 -9.62
C LEU A 17 11.94 -14.77 -8.88
N ILE A 18 12.65 -13.86 -8.19
CA ILE A 18 12.26 -12.44 -8.14
C ILE A 18 13.53 -11.61 -8.38
N LEU A 19 13.85 -11.39 -9.65
CA LEU A 19 14.92 -10.51 -10.11
C LEU A 19 14.52 -9.97 -11.48
N LEU A 20 13.56 -9.04 -11.49
CA LEU A 20 13.28 -8.12 -12.60
C LEU A 20 12.29 -7.04 -12.15
N ALA A 21 12.73 -6.22 -11.21
CA ALA A 21 12.19 -4.88 -10.96
C ALA A 21 13.30 -4.03 -10.34
N CYS A 22 14.41 -3.88 -11.06
CA CYS A 22 15.53 -3.04 -10.63
C CYS A 22 15.26 -1.58 -11.02
N SER A 23 15.05 -0.76 -9.99
CA SER A 23 15.28 0.68 -9.84
C SER A 23 15.94 1.43 -11.02
N PRO A 24 15.33 2.51 -11.55
CA PRO A 24 16.06 3.46 -12.38
C PRO A 24 16.71 4.53 -11.49
N GLY A 25 18.02 4.44 -11.29
CA GLY A 25 18.76 5.44 -10.53
C GLY A 25 20.26 5.48 -10.85
N MET A 26 20.68 6.59 -11.47
CA MET A 26 22.05 7.12 -11.61
C MET A 26 22.93 6.57 -12.74
N VAL A 27 23.07 7.34 -13.84
CA VAL A 27 24.35 7.92 -14.30
C VAL A 27 24.08 9.21 -15.10
N VAL A 28 24.58 10.36 -14.64
CA VAL A 28 24.83 11.56 -15.47
C VAL A 28 26.27 12.02 -15.24
N GLN A 29 27.07 11.95 -16.29
CA GLN A 29 28.24 12.78 -16.67
C GLN A 29 28.91 12.03 -17.82
N GLY A 30 29.17 12.54 -19.02
CA GLY A 30 29.06 13.83 -19.67
C GLY A 30 30.11 13.84 -20.78
N LEU A 31 29.81 14.26 -22.02
CA LEU A 31 30.73 14.93 -22.96
C LEU A 31 30.10 15.16 -24.34
N VAL A 32 30.07 16.45 -24.68
CA VAL A 32 30.14 17.11 -25.99
C VAL A 32 30.56 16.24 -27.19
N GLY A 33 29.83 16.34 -28.31
CA GLY A 33 30.42 16.22 -29.65
C GLY A 33 29.59 15.54 -30.74
N ASN A 34 29.00 16.37 -31.61
CA ASN A 34 28.77 16.18 -33.05
C ASN A 34 27.97 14.99 -33.62
N ALA A 35 27.01 15.40 -34.46
CA ALA A 35 26.26 14.67 -35.48
C ALA A 35 27.02 13.59 -36.26
N MET A 36 26.37 12.45 -36.54
CA MET A 36 26.15 11.89 -37.88
C MET A 36 25.26 10.64 -37.85
N THR A 37 24.61 10.40 -39.00
CA THR A 37 23.57 9.43 -39.40
C THR A 37 23.80 7.93 -39.10
N PRO A 38 22.73 7.10 -39.03
CA PRO A 38 22.83 5.67 -38.77
C PRO A 38 23.00 4.86 -40.06
N THR A 39 23.94 3.91 -40.05
CA THR A 39 23.98 2.77 -40.96
C THR A 39 24.32 1.53 -40.15
N SER A 40 23.40 0.58 -40.07
CA SER A 40 23.60 -0.71 -39.40
C SER A 40 24.31 -1.71 -40.33
N PRO A 41 25.28 -2.49 -39.83
CA PRO A 41 25.64 -3.78 -40.39
C PRO A 41 25.28 -4.95 -39.44
N PRO A 42 25.30 -6.20 -39.93
CA PRO A 42 24.56 -7.32 -39.35
C PRO A 42 25.27 -8.04 -38.20
N LEU A 43 24.45 -8.70 -37.38
CA LEU A 43 24.82 -9.55 -36.24
C LEU A 43 25.70 -10.74 -36.66
N GLN A 44 26.91 -10.82 -36.10
CA GLN A 44 27.73 -12.03 -36.04
C GLN A 44 27.76 -12.57 -34.60
N GLY A 45 27.76 -13.89 -34.50
CA GLY A 45 27.50 -14.68 -33.29
C GLY A 45 28.44 -14.43 -32.12
N VAL A 46 27.87 -14.52 -30.93
CA VAL A 46 28.60 -14.46 -29.65
C VAL A 46 28.87 -15.89 -29.17
N ALA A 47 30.15 -16.14 -28.90
CA ALA A 47 30.72 -17.37 -28.37
C ALA A 47 30.28 -17.65 -26.92
N GLN A 48 30.20 -18.94 -26.58
CA GLN A 48 29.98 -19.43 -25.22
C GLN A 48 31.18 -19.08 -24.31
N VAL A 49 30.88 -18.52 -23.13
CA VAL A 49 31.83 -18.31 -22.03
C VAL A 49 31.76 -19.53 -21.08
N PRO A 50 32.90 -20.08 -20.59
CA PRO A 50 32.89 -21.23 -19.70
C PRO A 50 32.55 -20.83 -18.25
N ILE A 51 31.80 -21.69 -17.58
CA ILE A 51 31.46 -21.60 -16.14
C ILE A 51 32.67 -22.08 -15.31
N PRO A 52 33.14 -21.33 -14.30
CA PRO A 52 34.14 -21.84 -13.37
C PRO A 52 33.52 -22.78 -12.34
N SER A 53 34.13 -23.96 -12.20
CA SER A 53 33.83 -24.98 -11.21
C SER A 53 34.42 -24.59 -9.85
N THR A 54 33.58 -24.44 -8.82
CA THR A 54 34.02 -24.28 -7.43
C THR A 54 34.05 -25.63 -6.72
N ALA A 55 35.26 -26.04 -6.36
CA ALA A 55 35.53 -27.23 -5.55
C ALA A 55 35.12 -27.02 -4.08
N ILE A 56 34.52 -28.06 -3.50
CA ILE A 56 34.09 -28.14 -2.09
C ILE A 56 35.32 -28.45 -1.23
N ALA A 57 35.57 -27.64 -0.19
CA ALA A 57 36.57 -27.90 0.83
C ALA A 57 35.97 -28.74 1.99
N PRO A 58 36.76 -29.66 2.60
CA PRO A 58 36.27 -30.55 3.66
C PRO A 58 36.15 -29.87 5.04
N PRO A 59 35.39 -30.48 5.99
CA PRO A 59 35.01 -29.84 7.24
C PRO A 59 36.16 -29.85 8.28
N GLN A 60 36.28 -28.75 9.02
CA GLN A 60 37.21 -28.63 10.14
C GLN A 60 36.65 -29.26 11.42
N THR A 61 37.52 -30.01 12.08
CA THR A 61 37.31 -30.73 13.34
C THR A 61 37.23 -29.76 14.53
N LEU A 62 36.21 -29.91 15.38
CA LEU A 62 36.06 -29.16 16.64
C LEU A 62 36.90 -29.80 17.76
N THR A 63 37.71 -28.97 18.42
CA THR A 63 38.51 -29.30 19.61
C THR A 63 37.66 -29.18 20.89
N PRO A 64 37.75 -30.10 21.86
CA PRO A 64 36.96 -30.04 23.09
C PRO A 64 37.53 -29.02 24.11
N ILE A 65 36.62 -28.30 24.77
CA ILE A 65 36.90 -27.33 25.85
C ILE A 65 37.04 -28.08 27.18
N PRO A 66 37.99 -27.73 28.08
CA PRO A 66 38.14 -28.40 29.37
C PRO A 66 37.02 -28.02 30.34
N SER A 67 36.54 -29.02 31.09
CA SER A 67 35.62 -28.85 32.22
C SER A 67 36.35 -28.34 33.45
N THR A 68 35.92 -27.18 33.98
CA THR A 68 36.38 -26.65 35.26
C THR A 68 35.32 -26.89 36.32
N THR A 69 35.62 -27.75 37.28
CA THR A 69 34.80 -28.09 38.44
C THR A 69 34.87 -26.96 39.47
N ILE A 70 33.72 -26.39 39.86
CA ILE A 70 33.61 -25.40 40.95
C ILE A 70 33.05 -26.10 42.20
N PRO A 71 33.63 -25.90 43.40
CA PRO A 71 33.16 -26.51 44.64
C PRO A 71 31.89 -25.83 45.19
N PRO A 72 31.08 -26.52 46.02
CA PRO A 72 29.84 -25.99 46.54
C PRO A 72 30.09 -24.99 47.67
N THR A 73 29.56 -23.77 47.52
CA THR A 73 29.57 -22.74 48.57
C THR A 73 28.18 -22.65 49.20
N SER A 74 28.19 -22.63 50.53
CA SER A 74 27.10 -22.69 51.49
C SER A 74 25.99 -21.65 51.32
N ASP A 75 24.76 -22.09 51.56
CA ASP A 75 23.54 -21.29 51.75
C ASP A 75 23.71 -20.23 52.85
N ALA A 76 23.63 -18.96 52.45
CA ALA A 76 23.38 -17.84 53.35
C ALA A 76 22.08 -17.15 52.89
N ALA A 77 21.04 -17.24 53.71
CA ALA A 77 19.76 -16.58 53.51
C ALA A 77 19.93 -15.05 53.49
N SER A 78 19.91 -14.48 52.29
CA SER A 78 19.86 -13.04 52.06
C SER A 78 18.39 -12.60 52.06
N ASN A 79 17.99 -11.86 53.10
CA ASN A 79 16.77 -11.06 53.09
C ASN A 79 16.92 -9.96 52.03
N GLN A 80 16.50 -10.25 50.79
CA GLN A 80 16.39 -9.23 49.75
C GLN A 80 15.15 -8.37 50.02
N THR A 81 15.40 -7.16 50.50
CA THR A 81 14.44 -6.06 50.46
C THR A 81 14.01 -5.85 49.02
N ALA A 82 12.71 -6.05 48.73
CA ALA A 82 12.16 -5.87 47.40
C ALA A 82 12.42 -4.44 46.90
N THR A 83 13.24 -4.32 45.85
CA THR A 83 13.40 -3.08 45.09
C THR A 83 12.03 -2.70 44.53
N PRO A 84 11.52 -1.48 44.79
CA PRO A 84 10.26 -1.04 44.20
C PRO A 84 10.41 -1.08 42.67
N SER A 85 9.51 -1.83 42.01
CA SER A 85 9.40 -1.79 40.55
C SER A 85 9.30 -0.34 40.08
N PRO A 86 10.03 0.07 39.03
CA PRO A 86 9.91 1.41 38.49
C PRO A 86 8.45 1.65 38.13
N SER A 87 7.85 2.66 38.74
CA SER A 87 6.51 3.14 38.42
C SER A 87 6.47 3.44 36.93
N SER A 88 5.62 2.75 36.17
CA SER A 88 5.50 2.97 34.73
C SER A 88 5.12 4.43 34.51
N THR A 89 6.04 5.23 33.96
CA THR A 89 5.72 6.59 33.52
C THR A 89 4.58 6.49 32.52
N ALA A 90 3.43 7.10 32.83
CA ALA A 90 2.28 7.11 31.93
C ALA A 90 2.72 7.68 30.58
N ALA A 91 2.28 7.05 29.49
CA ALA A 91 2.57 7.52 28.14
C ALA A 91 2.11 8.98 27.97
N PRO A 92 2.88 9.83 27.27
CA PRO A 92 2.49 11.21 27.03
C PRO A 92 1.18 11.26 26.24
N VAL A 93 0.30 12.19 26.59
CA VAL A 93 -0.98 12.41 25.89
C VAL A 93 -0.70 12.95 24.48
N LEU A 94 -1.39 12.42 23.47
CA LEU A 94 -1.33 12.89 22.08
C LEU A 94 -2.08 14.23 21.95
N PRO A 95 -1.40 15.37 21.70
CA PRO A 95 -2.06 16.66 21.65
C PRO A 95 -2.81 16.83 20.32
N LEU A 96 -4.12 16.56 20.35
CA LEU A 96 -5.03 16.73 19.22
C LEU A 96 -5.93 17.95 19.46
N ARG A 97 -6.14 18.75 18.41
CA ARG A 97 -7.10 19.85 18.45
C ARG A 97 -8.53 19.36 18.67
N THR A 98 -9.34 20.15 19.36
CA THR A 98 -10.65 19.71 19.85
C THR A 98 -11.84 20.24 19.05
N ASP A 99 -11.60 21.16 18.13
CA ASP A 99 -12.58 21.83 17.27
C ASP A 99 -12.97 21.02 16.03
N LEU A 100 -12.19 19.98 15.69
CA LEU A 100 -12.49 19.11 14.56
C LEU A 100 -13.52 18.03 14.95
N PRO A 101 -14.71 18.01 14.33
CA PRO A 101 -15.67 16.94 14.58
C PRO A 101 -15.19 15.62 13.99
N ALA A 102 -15.60 14.52 14.63
CA ALA A 102 -15.57 13.20 14.02
C ALA A 102 -16.58 13.16 12.86
N LEU A 103 -16.28 12.38 11.81
CA LEU A 103 -17.12 12.23 10.64
C LEU A 103 -17.75 10.84 10.63
N ALA A 104 -19.08 10.78 10.61
CA ALA A 104 -19.80 9.55 10.24
C ALA A 104 -19.56 9.23 8.76
N LEU A 105 -19.68 7.96 8.35
CA LEU A 105 -19.41 7.51 6.97
C LEU A 105 -20.04 8.42 5.90
N ARG A 106 -21.32 8.77 6.06
CA ARG A 106 -22.05 9.64 5.10
C ARG A 106 -21.48 11.07 4.96
N GLU A 107 -20.71 11.54 5.93
CA GLU A 107 -20.22 12.93 6.02
C GLU A 107 -18.83 13.10 5.39
N TRP A 108 -18.15 12.00 5.08
CA TRP A 108 -16.86 12.02 4.41
C TRP A 108 -17.00 12.60 2.99
N PRO A 109 -16.13 13.53 2.57
CA PRO A 109 -16.23 14.11 1.23
C PRO A 109 -15.98 13.07 0.13
N ARG A 110 -16.86 13.03 -0.86
CA ARG A 110 -16.78 12.11 -2.01
C ARG A 110 -16.87 12.92 -3.31
N PRO A 111 -16.35 12.41 -4.46
CA PRO A 111 -16.51 13.07 -5.74
C PRO A 111 -17.99 13.21 -6.10
N ALA A 112 -18.31 14.23 -6.90
CA ALA A 112 -19.64 14.32 -7.50
C ALA A 112 -19.87 13.11 -8.43
N ASN A 113 -21.09 12.56 -8.42
CA ASN A 113 -21.44 11.36 -9.17
C ASN A 113 -20.53 10.16 -8.87
N ASP A 114 -20.16 10.01 -7.59
CA ASP A 114 -19.31 8.93 -7.09
C ASP A 114 -19.81 7.55 -7.55
N ASN A 115 -18.95 6.82 -8.25
CA ASN A 115 -19.19 5.47 -8.75
C ASN A 115 -18.24 4.44 -8.10
N GLY A 116 -17.43 4.85 -7.12
CA GLY A 116 -16.40 4.00 -6.51
C GLY A 116 -15.25 3.60 -7.42
N PHE A 117 -15.20 4.10 -8.67
CA PHE A 117 -14.11 3.80 -9.58
C PHE A 117 -12.91 4.67 -9.21
N CYS A 118 -11.83 3.99 -8.83
CA CYS A 118 -10.54 4.62 -8.61
C CYS A 118 -9.49 4.03 -9.54
N MET A 119 -8.34 4.69 -9.61
CA MET A 119 -7.14 4.19 -10.27
C MET A 119 -5.90 4.69 -9.53
N HIS A 120 -4.89 3.84 -9.37
CA HIS A 120 -3.57 4.35 -9.01
C HIS A 120 -3.00 5.10 -10.20
N PHE A 121 -2.61 6.37 -10.02
CA PHE A 121 -2.41 7.29 -11.13
C PHE A 121 -1.15 7.02 -11.95
N LEU A 122 0.03 7.13 -11.36
CA LEU A 122 1.32 6.93 -12.03
C LEU A 122 2.33 6.45 -10.99
N PRO A 123 3.36 5.69 -11.39
CA PRO A 123 4.36 5.13 -10.45
C PRO A 123 5.38 6.18 -9.97
N THR A 124 5.17 7.47 -10.31
CA THR A 124 6.07 8.58 -10.01
C THR A 124 5.37 9.65 -9.20
N GLY A 125 6.12 10.31 -8.33
CA GLY A 125 5.69 11.50 -7.61
C GLY A 125 6.05 12.83 -8.29
N TYR A 126 6.69 12.77 -9.46
CA TYR A 126 7.04 13.93 -10.29
C TYR A 126 6.27 13.90 -11.60
N TYR A 127 5.41 14.90 -11.79
CA TYR A 127 4.55 15.07 -12.94
C TYR A 127 5.03 16.23 -13.81
N SER A 128 4.72 16.10 -15.10
CA SER A 128 4.78 17.17 -16.09
C SER A 128 3.35 17.61 -16.45
N ALA A 129 3.22 18.79 -17.05
CA ALA A 129 1.94 19.21 -17.64
C ALA A 129 1.45 18.20 -18.70
N ARG A 130 2.39 17.59 -19.44
CA ARG A 130 2.09 16.59 -20.47
C ARG A 130 1.46 15.33 -19.90
N ASP A 131 1.84 14.92 -18.70
CA ASP A 131 1.21 13.77 -18.03
C ASP A 131 -0.29 14.03 -17.84
N PHE A 132 -0.68 15.21 -17.37
CA PHE A 132 -2.10 15.53 -17.20
C PHE A 132 -2.85 15.65 -18.52
N GLU A 133 -2.23 16.22 -19.56
CA GLU A 133 -2.83 16.28 -20.91
C GLU A 133 -3.18 14.90 -21.46
N ILE A 134 -2.35 13.89 -21.20
CA ILE A 134 -2.56 12.52 -21.68
C ILE A 134 -3.49 11.75 -20.75
N GLN A 135 -3.22 11.79 -19.44
CA GLN A 135 -3.84 10.87 -18.49
C GLN A 135 -5.24 11.32 -18.06
N ILE A 136 -5.55 12.61 -17.99
CA ILE A 136 -6.90 13.07 -17.62
C ILE A 136 -7.97 12.58 -18.63
N PRO A 137 -7.76 12.65 -19.96
CA PRO A 137 -8.68 12.03 -20.92
C PRO A 137 -8.85 10.51 -20.71
N ARG A 138 -7.78 9.78 -20.34
CA ARG A 138 -7.85 8.34 -20.06
C ARG A 138 -8.69 8.05 -18.82
N LEU A 139 -8.47 8.77 -17.73
CA LEU A 139 -9.29 8.70 -16.51
C LEU A 139 -10.77 8.97 -16.81
N LYS A 140 -11.06 10.03 -17.58
CA LYS A 140 -12.43 10.37 -18.00
C LYS A 140 -13.05 9.27 -18.86
N GLY A 141 -12.28 8.71 -19.81
CA GLY A 141 -12.72 7.61 -20.65
C GLY A 141 -13.07 6.35 -19.86
N LEU A 142 -12.33 6.08 -18.78
CA LEU A 142 -12.61 5.01 -17.82
C LEU A 142 -13.63 5.39 -16.74
N GLN A 143 -14.19 6.60 -16.79
CA GLN A 143 -15.15 7.12 -15.82
C GLN A 143 -14.63 7.17 -14.37
N ILE A 144 -13.31 7.28 -14.19
CA ILE A 144 -12.67 7.32 -12.87
C ILE A 144 -13.07 8.58 -12.11
N ARG A 145 -13.42 8.43 -10.82
CA ARG A 145 -13.80 9.53 -9.92
C ARG A 145 -12.86 9.72 -8.74
N TRP A 146 -12.06 8.71 -8.45
CA TRP A 146 -11.04 8.72 -7.40
C TRP A 146 -9.67 8.40 -7.99
N VAL A 147 -8.59 8.91 -7.42
CA VAL A 147 -7.23 8.45 -7.77
C VAL A 147 -6.38 8.33 -6.52
N LEU A 148 -5.50 7.34 -6.45
CA LEU A 148 -4.33 7.45 -5.58
C LEU A 148 -3.21 8.12 -6.39
N ALA A 149 -2.73 9.26 -5.91
CA ALA A 149 -1.67 10.02 -6.57
C ALA A 149 -0.45 10.14 -5.65
N ILE A 150 0.70 9.71 -6.15
CA ILE A 150 1.96 9.87 -5.42
C ILE A 150 2.46 11.30 -5.61
N TYR A 151 3.12 11.89 -4.62
CA TYR A 151 3.80 13.18 -4.81
C TYR A 151 5.08 13.25 -3.99
N ASN A 152 6.09 13.94 -4.53
CA ASN A 152 7.37 14.13 -3.84
C ASN A 152 7.39 15.41 -3.00
N ASP A 153 6.84 16.51 -3.51
CA ASP A 153 6.90 17.82 -2.87
C ASP A 153 5.69 18.71 -3.17
N GLU A 154 5.65 19.88 -2.52
CA GLU A 154 4.56 20.84 -2.63
C GLU A 154 4.35 21.39 -4.05
N ASN A 155 5.40 21.45 -4.88
CA ASN A 155 5.26 21.93 -6.26
C ASN A 155 4.44 20.93 -7.08
N GLN A 156 4.62 19.63 -6.80
CA GLN A 156 3.83 18.58 -7.42
C GLN A 156 2.37 18.63 -6.97
N LEU A 157 2.10 18.93 -5.70
CA LEU A 157 0.72 19.19 -5.26
C LEU A 157 0.11 20.41 -5.95
N ARG A 158 0.84 21.53 -6.03
CA ARG A 158 0.37 22.75 -6.71
C ARG A 158 0.11 22.53 -8.19
N LEU A 159 0.90 21.67 -8.84
CA LEU A 159 0.69 21.30 -10.24
C LEU A 159 -0.53 20.37 -10.39
N ALA A 160 -0.64 19.34 -9.57
CA ALA A 160 -1.59 18.24 -9.75
C ALA A 160 -3.00 18.55 -9.21
N ALA A 161 -3.11 19.23 -8.06
CA ALA A 161 -4.39 19.51 -7.41
C ALA A 161 -5.39 20.26 -8.32
N PRO A 162 -5.02 21.35 -9.03
CA PRO A 162 -5.92 22.01 -9.97
C PRO A 162 -6.40 21.08 -11.09
N GLN A 163 -5.55 20.17 -11.56
CA GLN A 163 -5.86 19.26 -12.68
C GLN A 163 -6.92 18.23 -12.27
N PHE A 164 -6.76 17.59 -11.11
CA PHE A 164 -7.76 16.65 -10.59
C PHE A 164 -9.07 17.36 -10.24
N LYS A 165 -9.01 18.55 -9.64
CA LYS A 165 -10.19 19.38 -9.37
C LYS A 165 -10.97 19.67 -10.66
N ALA A 166 -10.29 20.15 -11.71
CA ALA A 166 -10.89 20.43 -13.00
C ALA A 166 -11.45 19.18 -13.70
N ALA A 167 -10.85 18.01 -13.45
CA ALA A 167 -11.36 16.73 -13.95
C ALA A 167 -12.57 16.19 -13.16
N GLY A 168 -12.89 16.77 -12.00
CA GLY A 168 -13.93 16.25 -11.10
C GLY A 168 -13.52 14.93 -10.45
N VAL A 169 -12.22 14.75 -10.19
CA VAL A 169 -11.62 13.57 -9.57
C VAL A 169 -11.14 13.94 -8.17
N VAL A 170 -11.41 13.08 -7.18
CA VAL A 170 -10.91 13.23 -5.81
C VAL A 170 -9.63 12.42 -5.61
N PRO A 171 -8.49 13.08 -5.36
CA PRO A 171 -7.24 12.39 -5.08
C PRO A 171 -7.10 11.95 -3.61
N ILE A 172 -6.50 10.78 -3.43
CA ILE A 172 -5.86 10.29 -2.22
C ILE A 172 -4.36 10.52 -2.42
N TRP A 173 -3.79 11.42 -1.62
CA TRP A 173 -2.40 11.81 -1.76
C TRP A 173 -1.50 10.89 -0.97
N ARG A 174 -0.57 10.22 -1.65
CA ARG A 174 0.50 9.47 -1.02
C ARG A 174 1.79 10.25 -1.16
N LYS A 175 2.35 10.74 -0.06
CA LYS A 175 3.70 11.29 -0.12
C LYS A 175 4.68 10.15 -0.38
N TRP A 176 5.64 10.35 -1.29
CA TRP A 176 6.76 9.42 -1.42
C TRP A 176 7.62 9.50 -0.16
N LEU A 177 7.41 8.56 0.76
CA LEU A 177 8.03 8.54 2.08
C LEU A 177 8.24 7.09 2.52
N ARG A 178 9.46 6.75 2.90
CA ARG A 178 9.81 5.43 3.44
C ARG A 178 9.36 5.27 4.88
N ALA A 179 9.19 4.02 5.33
CA ALA A 179 8.66 3.70 6.65
C ALA A 179 9.47 4.32 7.81
N TYR A 180 10.80 4.42 7.65
CA TYR A 180 11.69 5.00 8.67
C TYR A 180 11.79 6.53 8.64
N GLN A 181 11.27 7.18 7.59
CA GLN A 181 11.43 8.62 7.38
C GLN A 181 10.39 9.44 8.13
N ARG A 182 10.71 10.72 8.36
CA ARG A 182 9.78 11.72 8.93
C ARG A 182 9.65 12.90 7.99
N TYR A 183 8.45 13.46 7.94
CA TYR A 183 8.12 14.67 7.20
C TYR A 183 7.30 15.61 8.07
N TYR A 184 7.55 16.91 7.96
CA TYR A 184 7.06 17.90 8.92
C TYR A 184 6.26 19.06 8.29
N ALA A 185 6.07 19.08 6.97
CA ALA A 185 5.35 20.15 6.27
C ALA A 185 3.95 19.71 5.81
N TRP A 186 3.32 18.81 6.58
CA TRP A 186 1.94 18.34 6.33
C TRP A 186 0.92 19.47 6.33
N ASP A 187 1.10 20.47 7.19
CA ASP A 187 0.24 21.65 7.29
C ASP A 187 0.21 22.44 5.97
N ARG A 188 1.38 22.64 5.36
CA ARG A 188 1.53 23.29 4.06
C ARG A 188 0.87 22.48 2.95
N ASP A 189 1.12 21.18 2.91
CA ASP A 189 0.53 20.29 1.91
C ASP A 189 -1.01 20.30 2.00
N ILE A 190 -1.56 20.22 3.20
CA ILE A 190 -3.01 20.29 3.45
C ILE A 190 -3.57 21.67 3.06
N GLN A 191 -2.85 22.74 3.34
CA GLN A 191 -3.27 24.09 2.97
C GLN A 191 -3.38 24.26 1.44
N ILE A 192 -2.44 23.70 0.67
CA ILE A 192 -2.50 23.70 -0.79
C ILE A 192 -3.78 23.01 -1.30
N LEU A 193 -4.17 21.88 -0.69
CA LEU A 193 -5.39 21.18 -1.09
C LEU A 193 -6.66 21.95 -0.75
N LYS A 194 -6.70 22.59 0.42
CA LYS A 194 -7.82 23.45 0.84
C LYS A 194 -8.00 24.65 -0.08
N GLU A 195 -6.90 25.30 -0.47
CA GLU A 195 -6.90 26.42 -1.44
C GLU A 195 -7.48 26.01 -2.80
N ASN A 196 -7.30 24.74 -3.19
CA ASN A 196 -7.85 24.16 -4.41
C ASN A 196 -9.27 23.57 -4.23
N GLY A 197 -9.86 23.68 -3.04
CA GLY A 197 -11.18 23.13 -2.73
C GLY A 197 -11.26 21.62 -2.92
N LEU A 198 -10.16 20.90 -2.60
CA LEU A 198 -10.10 19.44 -2.60
C LEU A 198 -10.08 18.91 -1.16
N PRO A 199 -10.69 17.74 -0.91
CA PRO A 199 -10.59 17.10 0.39
C PRO A 199 -9.16 16.58 0.64
N PRO A 200 -8.60 16.79 1.84
CA PRO A 200 -7.22 16.44 2.15
C PRO A 200 -7.06 14.97 2.60
N TYR A 201 -7.35 14.01 1.72
CA TYR A 201 -7.06 12.59 1.97
C TYR A 201 -5.55 12.32 1.83
N PHE A 202 -4.89 11.92 2.92
CA PHE A 202 -3.46 11.59 2.91
C PHE A 202 -3.21 10.16 3.36
N GLN A 203 -2.64 9.34 2.49
CA GLN A 203 -2.05 8.08 2.88
C GLN A 203 -0.68 8.35 3.52
N LEU A 204 -0.52 7.95 4.78
CA LEU A 204 0.69 8.15 5.55
C LEU A 204 1.50 6.86 5.45
N PHE A 205 2.55 6.87 4.62
CA PHE A 205 3.42 5.74 4.28
C PHE A 205 2.84 4.72 3.29
N ASN A 206 3.73 3.93 2.71
CA ASN A 206 3.42 2.78 1.86
C ASN A 206 3.99 1.52 2.53
N GLU A 207 3.21 0.45 2.51
CA GLU A 207 3.48 -0.93 2.93
C GLU A 207 4.62 -1.06 3.95
N PRO A 208 4.50 -0.43 5.13
CA PRO A 208 5.61 -0.32 6.06
C PRO A 208 6.01 -1.66 6.69
N ASP A 209 5.19 -2.67 6.49
CA ASP A 209 5.36 -4.05 6.89
C ASP A 209 6.11 -4.91 5.86
N THR A 210 6.51 -4.35 4.72
CA THR A 210 7.35 -5.00 3.70
C THR A 210 8.79 -4.49 3.71
N GLU A 211 9.76 -5.30 3.29
CA GLU A 211 11.19 -4.94 3.31
C GLU A 211 11.53 -3.83 2.28
N GLU A 212 10.77 -3.77 1.20
CA GLU A 212 10.94 -2.82 0.09
C GLU A 212 10.84 -1.35 0.54
N GLU A 213 10.09 -1.10 1.62
CA GLU A 213 9.83 0.24 2.14
C GLU A 213 10.86 0.71 3.19
N TRP A 214 11.92 -0.09 3.37
CA TRP A 214 13.00 0.16 4.32
C TRP A 214 14.37 0.38 3.66
N ASP A 215 14.44 0.42 2.32
CA ASP A 215 15.69 0.62 1.55
C ASP A 215 16.83 -0.29 2.04
N GLY A 216 16.52 -1.57 2.28
CA GLY A 216 17.46 -2.59 2.75
C GLY A 216 17.75 -2.57 4.26
N ARG A 217 17.05 -1.74 5.04
CA ARG A 217 17.07 -1.80 6.51
C ARG A 217 16.12 -2.90 7.00
N GLU A 218 16.36 -3.37 8.23
CA GLU A 218 15.43 -4.26 8.91
C GLU A 218 14.08 -3.56 9.16
N VAL A 219 12.99 -4.26 8.89
CA VAL A 219 11.63 -3.80 9.19
C VAL A 219 11.49 -3.60 10.69
N ASN A 220 11.16 -2.38 11.12
CA ASN A 220 11.02 -2.04 12.53
C ASN A 220 9.63 -1.47 12.84
N ARG A 221 8.74 -2.34 13.33
CA ARG A 221 7.35 -1.99 13.65
C ARG A 221 7.24 -0.86 14.67
N ASP A 222 7.99 -0.91 15.76
CA ASP A 222 7.88 0.07 16.84
C ASP A 222 8.32 1.46 16.38
N GLN A 223 9.40 1.53 15.60
CA GLN A 223 9.87 2.77 14.98
C GLN A 223 8.81 3.33 14.02
N TRP A 224 8.25 2.50 13.16
CA TRP A 224 7.23 2.95 12.20
C TRP A 224 5.96 3.40 12.93
N VAL A 225 5.45 2.65 13.91
CA VAL A 225 4.26 3.04 14.69
C VAL A 225 4.48 4.39 15.37
N ALA A 226 5.67 4.65 15.94
CA ALA A 226 6.00 5.95 16.50
C ALA A 226 6.01 7.08 15.45
N ASN A 227 6.59 6.82 14.27
CA ASN A 227 6.58 7.78 13.14
C ASN A 227 5.17 8.02 12.61
N PHE A 228 4.34 6.99 12.51
CA PHE A 228 2.96 7.05 12.09
C PHE A 228 2.14 7.91 13.04
N VAL A 229 2.16 7.62 14.35
CA VAL A 229 1.36 8.38 15.33
C VAL A 229 1.72 9.86 15.34
N GLN A 230 3.02 10.18 15.26
CA GLN A 230 3.48 11.56 15.14
C GLN A 230 2.98 12.23 13.84
N THR A 231 3.05 11.53 12.72
CA THR A 231 2.60 12.03 11.40
C THR A 231 1.08 12.19 11.35
N ALA A 232 0.34 11.23 11.87
CA ALA A 232 -1.11 11.25 11.97
C ALA A 232 -1.61 12.43 12.82
N LYS A 233 -0.92 12.73 13.92
CA LYS A 233 -1.16 13.93 14.73
C LYS A 233 -1.00 15.22 13.91
N ASP A 234 0.09 15.33 13.17
CA ASP A 234 0.39 16.55 12.40
C ASP A 234 -0.63 16.76 11.28
N VAL A 235 -0.99 15.70 10.56
CA VAL A 235 -2.04 15.72 9.53
C VAL A 235 -3.41 16.04 10.12
N TYR A 236 -3.79 15.38 11.21
CA TYR A 236 -5.05 15.66 11.91
C TYR A 236 -5.13 17.12 12.37
N ASN A 237 -4.08 17.63 13.01
CA ASN A 237 -4.05 18.98 13.55
C ASN A 237 -4.06 20.05 12.44
N ALA A 238 -3.50 19.75 11.27
CA ALA A 238 -3.63 20.59 10.09
C ALA A 238 -5.03 20.52 9.43
N GLY A 239 -5.91 19.61 9.89
CA GLY A 239 -7.26 19.42 9.37
C GLY A 239 -7.33 18.49 8.15
N GLY A 240 -6.32 17.64 7.98
CA GLY A 240 -6.29 16.55 7.01
C GLY A 240 -7.13 15.33 7.44
N TYR A 241 -7.29 14.39 6.52
CA TYR A 241 -7.79 13.05 6.81
C TYR A 241 -6.61 12.07 6.84
N VAL A 242 -6.56 11.28 7.90
CA VAL A 242 -5.43 10.41 8.24
C VAL A 242 -5.65 9.04 7.61
N GLY A 243 -4.84 8.70 6.62
CA GLY A 243 -4.88 7.43 5.92
C GLY A 243 -3.89 6.43 6.50
N ILE A 244 -4.41 5.31 7.01
CA ILE A 244 -3.60 4.16 7.42
C ILE A 244 -3.52 3.17 6.27
N GLN A 245 -2.31 2.73 5.90
CA GLN A 245 -2.10 1.64 4.94
C GLN A 245 -1.19 0.60 5.62
N LEU A 246 -1.64 -0.66 5.60
CA LEU A 246 -0.98 -1.84 6.19
C LEU A 246 -1.43 -3.10 5.44
N LEU A 247 -0.58 -4.11 5.36
CA LEU A 247 -0.91 -5.45 4.84
C LEU A 247 -1.18 -6.48 5.94
N ASP A 248 -0.74 -6.21 7.17
CA ASP A 248 -0.93 -7.06 8.34
C ASP A 248 -1.91 -6.46 9.38
N PRO A 249 -3.01 -7.15 9.73
CA PRO A 249 -3.93 -6.76 10.81
C PRO A 249 -3.27 -6.56 12.18
N ASP A 250 -2.17 -7.25 12.51
CA ASP A 250 -1.47 -7.10 13.78
C ASP A 250 -0.72 -5.75 13.87
N TRP A 251 -0.22 -5.25 12.75
CA TRP A 251 0.31 -3.88 12.69
C TRP A 251 -0.79 -2.84 12.94
N LEU A 252 -2.01 -3.09 12.45
CA LEU A 252 -3.14 -2.19 12.67
C LEU A 252 -3.50 -2.15 14.16
N ARG A 253 -3.51 -3.30 14.84
CA ARG A 253 -3.72 -3.36 16.28
C ARG A 253 -2.65 -2.58 17.04
N ALA A 254 -1.37 -2.73 16.68
CA ALA A 254 -0.28 -1.98 17.31
C ALA A 254 -0.45 -0.45 17.17
N VAL A 255 -0.88 0.03 16.00
CA VAL A 255 -1.22 1.46 15.80
C VAL A 255 -2.36 1.88 16.73
N ILE A 256 -3.44 1.10 16.77
CA ILE A 256 -4.62 1.42 17.58
C ILE A 256 -4.26 1.43 19.08
N GLU A 257 -3.53 0.44 19.55
CA GLU A 257 -3.02 0.34 20.92
C GLU A 257 -2.17 1.55 21.29
N GLN A 258 -1.25 1.97 20.41
CA GLN A 258 -0.39 3.12 20.66
C GLN A 258 -1.20 4.43 20.73
N VAL A 259 -2.21 4.61 19.87
CA VAL A 259 -3.09 5.78 19.91
C VAL A 259 -3.92 5.81 21.21
N LYS A 260 -4.49 4.67 21.61
CA LYS A 260 -5.23 4.53 22.88
C LYS A 260 -4.33 4.79 24.10
N ALA A 261 -3.11 4.26 24.11
CA ALA A 261 -2.15 4.47 25.19
C ALA A 261 -1.83 5.96 25.40
N GLN A 262 -1.87 6.75 24.32
CA GLN A 262 -1.66 8.19 24.35
C GLN A 262 -2.97 9.01 24.45
N LYS A 263 -4.12 8.37 24.72
CA LYS A 263 -5.45 9.02 24.80
C LYS A 263 -5.81 9.83 23.54
N GLY A 264 -5.41 9.30 22.38
CA GLY A 264 -5.53 9.95 21.08
C GLY A 264 -6.74 9.52 20.24
N GLU A 265 -7.74 8.85 20.82
CA GLU A 265 -8.83 8.16 20.10
C GLU A 265 -9.66 9.10 19.21
N ARG A 266 -9.65 10.40 19.50
CA ARG A 266 -10.26 11.44 18.65
C ARG A 266 -9.72 11.42 17.21
N LEU A 267 -8.47 10.98 17.03
CA LEU A 267 -7.82 10.80 15.74
C LEU A 267 -8.69 9.95 14.80
N PHE A 268 -9.25 8.84 15.32
CA PHE A 268 -10.01 7.88 14.53
C PHE A 268 -11.26 8.48 13.88
N GLY A 269 -11.83 9.55 14.45
CA GLY A 269 -12.96 10.26 13.87
C GLY A 269 -12.65 10.95 12.54
N ARG A 270 -11.37 11.00 12.13
CA ARG A 270 -10.90 11.51 10.84
C ARG A 270 -9.86 10.59 10.20
N THR A 271 -9.91 9.30 10.55
CA THR A 271 -9.08 8.26 9.95
C THR A 271 -9.85 7.54 8.86
N PHE A 272 -9.18 7.22 7.75
CA PHE A 272 -9.63 6.28 6.73
C PHE A 272 -8.56 5.21 6.55
N PHE A 273 -8.94 4.06 6.01
CA PHE A 273 -8.03 2.94 5.77
C PHE A 273 -7.83 2.73 4.27
N ILE A 274 -6.60 2.38 3.90
CA ILE A 274 -6.20 2.12 2.53
C ILE A 274 -5.72 0.67 2.47
N PRO A 275 -6.61 -0.30 2.23
CA PRO A 275 -6.15 -1.67 1.99
C PRO A 275 -5.43 -1.73 0.63
N HIS A 276 -4.47 -2.64 0.48
CA HIS A 276 -3.85 -3.00 -0.80
C HIS A 276 -4.20 -4.45 -1.20
N PRO A 277 -5.48 -4.75 -1.48
CA PRO A 277 -5.94 -6.12 -1.71
C PRO A 277 -5.60 -6.56 -3.14
N TYR A 278 -4.37 -7.04 -3.33
CA TYR A 278 -3.94 -7.71 -4.55
C TYR A 278 -4.56 -9.10 -4.65
N GLY A 279 -5.12 -9.40 -5.83
CA GLY A 279 -5.78 -10.67 -6.13
C GLY A 279 -4.84 -11.82 -6.45
N ALA A 280 -3.52 -11.59 -6.55
CA ALA A 280 -2.56 -12.52 -7.15
C ALA A 280 -3.12 -13.05 -8.49
N ASN A 281 -3.28 -14.37 -8.63
CA ASN A 281 -4.02 -15.01 -9.71
C ASN A 281 -5.34 -15.67 -9.27
N HIS A 282 -5.84 -15.34 -8.07
CA HIS A 282 -7.10 -15.84 -7.54
C HIS A 282 -8.33 -15.19 -8.22
N PRO A 283 -9.47 -15.89 -8.32
CA PRO A 283 -10.70 -15.27 -8.83
C PRO A 283 -11.26 -14.21 -7.87
N PRO A 284 -12.08 -13.26 -8.35
CA PRO A 284 -12.67 -12.18 -7.55
C PRO A 284 -13.45 -12.62 -6.30
N ASN A 285 -13.98 -13.84 -6.31
CA ASN A 285 -14.74 -14.43 -5.21
C ASN A 285 -13.90 -15.28 -4.25
N TYR A 286 -12.56 -15.25 -4.37
CA TYR A 286 -11.68 -16.00 -3.49
C TYR A 286 -11.74 -15.48 -2.04
N VAL A 287 -11.92 -16.41 -1.10
CA VAL A 287 -12.14 -16.13 0.33
C VAL A 287 -11.43 -17.15 1.25
N GLU A 288 -10.54 -17.98 0.73
CA GLU A 288 -9.88 -19.01 1.54
C GLU A 288 -8.86 -18.41 2.51
N ASP A 289 -8.25 -17.29 2.14
CA ASP A 289 -7.33 -16.51 2.97
C ASP A 289 -7.40 -15.01 2.60
N GLU A 290 -6.47 -14.22 3.14
CA GLU A 290 -6.43 -12.76 3.01
C GLU A 290 -5.78 -12.28 1.69
N ILE A 291 -5.14 -13.18 0.93
CA ILE A 291 -4.52 -12.90 -0.37
C ILE A 291 -5.61 -12.90 -1.44
N GLY A 292 -6.29 -11.77 -1.58
CA GLY A 292 -7.35 -11.61 -2.56
C GLY A 292 -7.90 -10.20 -2.58
N VAL A 293 -8.71 -9.87 -3.59
CA VAL A 293 -9.37 -8.55 -3.67
C VAL A 293 -10.38 -8.30 -2.52
N LEU A 294 -10.77 -9.35 -1.79
CA LEU A 294 -11.60 -9.29 -0.58
C LEU A 294 -10.77 -9.22 0.72
N GLY A 295 -9.43 -9.21 0.62
CA GLY A 295 -8.47 -9.17 1.72
C GLY A 295 -8.53 -7.91 2.60
N PHE A 296 -9.37 -6.94 2.26
CA PHE A 296 -9.65 -5.79 3.13
C PHE A 296 -10.52 -6.14 4.34
N ARG A 297 -11.30 -7.23 4.30
CA ARG A 297 -12.30 -7.54 5.34
C ARG A 297 -11.71 -7.79 6.73
N PRO A 298 -10.58 -8.50 6.90
CA PRO A 298 -9.96 -8.67 8.22
C PRO A 298 -9.67 -7.35 8.95
N PHE A 299 -9.28 -6.30 8.21
CA PHE A 299 -9.05 -4.98 8.81
C PHE A 299 -10.35 -4.31 9.28
N ALA A 300 -11.46 -4.52 8.57
CA ALA A 300 -12.76 -4.02 9.01
C ALA A 300 -13.17 -4.64 10.35
N ASP A 301 -12.91 -5.94 10.53
CA ASP A 301 -13.12 -6.63 11.81
C ASP A 301 -12.24 -6.04 12.93
N VAL A 302 -10.98 -5.73 12.64
CA VAL A 302 -10.08 -5.09 13.63
C VAL A 302 -10.64 -3.74 14.04
N PHE A 303 -10.98 -2.85 13.12
CA PHE A 303 -11.56 -1.55 13.47
C PHE A 303 -12.87 -1.70 14.27
N GLN A 304 -13.77 -2.58 13.84
CA GLN A 304 -15.04 -2.79 14.52
C GLN A 304 -14.85 -3.29 15.96
N LYS A 305 -13.91 -4.23 16.19
CA LYS A 305 -13.61 -4.79 17.51
C LYS A 305 -12.86 -3.80 18.40
N GLU A 306 -11.89 -3.09 17.83
CA GLU A 306 -10.96 -2.27 18.60
C GLU A 306 -11.48 -0.87 18.91
N ILE A 307 -12.18 -0.23 17.98
CA ILE A 307 -12.63 1.17 18.12
C ILE A 307 -14.14 1.34 17.98
N GLY A 308 -14.89 0.26 17.74
CA GLY A 308 -16.35 0.25 17.74
C GLY A 308 -17.02 0.73 16.45
N PHE A 309 -16.26 1.12 15.43
CA PHE A 309 -16.77 1.49 14.12
C PHE A 309 -15.73 1.21 13.03
N ILE A 310 -16.17 1.12 11.77
CA ILE A 310 -15.31 0.92 10.61
C ILE A 310 -15.15 2.27 9.90
N PRO A 311 -13.92 2.81 9.77
CA PRO A 311 -13.69 4.04 9.00
C PRO A 311 -13.90 3.80 7.50
N PRO A 312 -13.96 4.84 6.65
CA PRO A 312 -13.99 4.62 5.21
C PRO A 312 -12.75 3.85 4.75
N PHE A 313 -12.94 2.93 3.83
CA PHE A 313 -11.91 2.18 3.14
C PHE A 313 -11.83 2.69 1.71
N ILE A 314 -10.64 2.99 1.24
CA ILE A 314 -10.36 3.29 -0.17
C ILE A 314 -9.20 2.40 -0.55
N ALA A 315 -9.42 1.32 -1.32
CA ALA A 315 -8.30 0.46 -1.70
C ALA A 315 -7.35 1.25 -2.61
N GLY A 316 -6.12 1.50 -2.15
CA GLY A 316 -5.16 2.41 -2.80
C GLY A 316 -4.37 1.75 -3.92
N GLU A 317 -4.20 0.45 -3.78
CA GLU A 317 -3.62 -0.45 -4.77
C GLU A 317 -4.39 -1.77 -4.72
N GLY A 318 -4.21 -2.62 -5.72
CA GLY A 318 -4.81 -3.95 -5.72
C GLY A 318 -5.30 -4.36 -7.11
N GLY A 319 -6.22 -5.31 -7.13
CA GLY A 319 -6.66 -5.95 -8.36
C GLY A 319 -5.63 -7.01 -8.79
N TRP A 320 -5.49 -7.23 -10.09
CA TRP A 320 -4.67 -8.31 -10.62
C TRP A 320 -3.56 -7.77 -11.49
N LYS A 321 -2.33 -8.20 -11.22
CA LYS A 321 -1.19 -7.90 -12.11
C LYS A 321 -1.30 -8.81 -13.34
N PHE A 322 -1.00 -8.27 -14.51
CA PHE A 322 -0.87 -9.10 -15.70
C PHE A 322 0.24 -10.13 -15.48
N ALA A 323 0.07 -11.33 -16.02
CA ALA A 323 0.98 -12.45 -15.87
C ALA A 323 1.20 -12.98 -14.44
N ALA A 324 0.44 -12.52 -13.45
CA ALA A 324 0.42 -13.08 -12.09
C ALA A 324 0.13 -14.60 -12.13
N GLU A 325 0.93 -15.38 -11.40
CA GLU A 325 0.89 -16.86 -11.35
C GLU A 325 1.41 -17.41 -10.02
N GLU A 326 1.22 -16.66 -8.93
CA GLU A 326 1.77 -16.96 -7.61
C GLU A 326 1.18 -18.25 -7.00
N ASP A 327 -0.09 -18.56 -7.29
CA ASP A 327 -0.75 -19.79 -6.84
C ASP A 327 -1.00 -20.77 -8.00
N ASN A 328 -0.28 -21.91 -7.98
CA ASN A 328 -0.36 -22.96 -8.99
C ASN A 328 -1.75 -23.64 -9.12
N ARG A 329 -2.68 -23.40 -8.18
CA ARG A 329 -4.07 -23.89 -8.27
C ARG A 329 -4.91 -23.11 -9.28
N PHE A 330 -4.51 -21.89 -9.63
CA PHE A 330 -5.27 -20.99 -10.48
C PHE A 330 -4.52 -20.67 -11.77
N PRO A 331 -5.22 -20.38 -12.88
CA PRO A 331 -4.57 -20.02 -14.13
C PRO A 331 -3.79 -18.70 -13.98
N LYS A 332 -2.70 -18.58 -14.73
CA LYS A 332 -1.99 -17.32 -14.93
C LYS A 332 -2.94 -16.22 -15.43
N VAL A 333 -2.81 -15.01 -14.91
CA VAL A 333 -3.65 -13.86 -15.31
C VAL A 333 -3.26 -13.39 -16.71
N ASP A 334 -3.98 -13.86 -17.72
CA ASP A 334 -3.88 -13.36 -19.10
C ASP A 334 -4.79 -12.14 -19.34
N ASP A 335 -4.82 -11.63 -20.58
CA ASP A 335 -5.66 -10.48 -20.96
C ASP A 335 -7.16 -10.69 -20.67
N LYS A 336 -7.64 -11.92 -20.85
CA LYS A 336 -9.06 -12.25 -20.69
C LYS A 336 -9.42 -12.28 -19.22
N LEU A 337 -8.60 -12.91 -18.38
CA LEU A 337 -8.81 -12.94 -16.93
C LEU A 337 -8.63 -11.56 -16.33
N HIS A 338 -7.58 -10.82 -16.73
CA HIS A 338 -7.36 -9.45 -16.28
C HIS A 338 -8.59 -8.57 -16.58
N SER A 339 -9.14 -8.66 -17.80
CA SER A 339 -10.35 -7.92 -18.17
C SER A 339 -11.58 -8.37 -17.37
N LYS A 340 -11.85 -9.68 -17.33
CA LYS A 340 -13.00 -10.25 -16.62
C LYS A 340 -13.01 -9.86 -15.15
N TYR A 341 -11.87 -10.01 -14.48
CA TYR A 341 -11.76 -9.77 -13.04
C TYR A 341 -11.92 -8.29 -12.69
N HIS A 342 -11.31 -7.38 -13.44
CA HIS A 342 -11.47 -5.94 -13.20
C HIS A 342 -12.87 -5.43 -13.55
N VAL A 343 -13.52 -5.97 -14.59
CA VAL A 343 -14.92 -5.66 -14.89
C VAL A 343 -15.83 -6.14 -13.77
N GLU A 344 -15.59 -7.32 -13.21
CA GLU A 344 -16.35 -7.84 -12.07
C GLU A 344 -16.17 -6.97 -10.83
N LEU A 345 -14.92 -6.64 -10.49
CA LEU A 345 -14.55 -5.73 -9.40
C LEU A 345 -15.29 -4.39 -9.49
N PHE A 346 -15.23 -3.73 -10.65
CA PHE A 346 -15.90 -2.45 -10.84
C PHE A 346 -17.43 -2.58 -10.84
N ASN A 347 -17.97 -3.71 -11.30
CA ASN A 347 -19.40 -3.97 -11.18
C ASN A 347 -19.86 -4.11 -9.72
N TRP A 348 -18.98 -4.35 -8.75
CA TRP A 348 -19.38 -4.36 -7.33
C TRP A 348 -20.10 -3.06 -6.94
N PHE A 349 -19.55 -1.92 -7.35
CA PHE A 349 -20.10 -0.60 -7.04
C PHE A 349 -21.39 -0.30 -7.78
N ARG A 350 -21.57 -0.86 -8.99
CA ARG A 350 -22.79 -0.71 -9.77
C ARG A 350 -23.93 -1.57 -9.22
N LEU A 351 -23.60 -2.80 -8.84
CA LEU A 351 -24.57 -3.81 -8.39
C LEU A 351 -24.84 -3.72 -6.88
N GLY A 352 -23.95 -3.09 -6.11
CA GLY A 352 -24.01 -3.08 -4.65
C GLY A 352 -23.71 -4.47 -4.04
N GLN A 353 -22.92 -5.30 -4.73
CA GLN A 353 -22.65 -6.68 -4.35
C GLN A 353 -21.22 -7.08 -4.68
N LEU A 354 -20.54 -7.74 -3.76
CA LEU A 354 -19.20 -8.32 -3.93
C LEU A 354 -19.26 -9.64 -4.70
N SER A 355 -18.13 -10.10 -5.22
CA SER A 355 -18.04 -11.33 -6.03
C SER A 355 -18.41 -12.62 -5.31
N ASP A 356 -18.33 -12.63 -3.97
CA ASP A 356 -18.79 -13.76 -3.15
C ASP A 356 -20.29 -13.70 -2.80
N GLY A 357 -21.02 -12.75 -3.40
CA GLY A 357 -22.45 -12.58 -3.24
C GLY A 357 -22.86 -11.73 -2.04
N GLN A 358 -21.94 -11.30 -1.19
CA GLN A 358 -22.26 -10.42 -0.06
C GLN A 358 -22.58 -8.99 -0.52
N PRO A 359 -23.42 -8.22 0.19
CA PRO A 359 -23.60 -6.80 -0.09
C PRO A 359 -22.28 -6.05 -0.09
N LEU A 360 -22.11 -5.10 -1.02
CA LEU A 360 -20.99 -4.17 -0.99
C LEU A 360 -21.10 -3.32 0.28
N PRO A 361 -20.12 -3.36 1.20
CA PRO A 361 -20.17 -2.56 2.43
C PRO A 361 -20.08 -1.07 2.13
N ASP A 362 -20.85 -0.27 2.86
CA ASP A 362 -20.84 1.19 2.73
C ASP A 362 -19.49 1.82 3.08
N TYR A 363 -18.69 1.16 3.92
CA TYR A 363 -17.38 1.68 4.29
C TYR A 363 -16.37 1.60 3.13
N LEU A 364 -16.48 0.64 2.20
CA LEU A 364 -15.57 0.56 1.05
C LEU A 364 -16.01 1.58 0.02
N PHE A 365 -15.40 2.77 -0.02
CA PHE A 365 -15.77 3.90 -0.89
C PHE A 365 -15.34 3.72 -2.34
N ALA A 366 -14.11 3.30 -2.56
CA ALA A 366 -13.57 3.11 -3.90
C ALA A 366 -12.46 2.05 -3.93
N PHE A 367 -12.12 1.59 -5.12
CA PHE A 367 -11.05 0.63 -5.34
C PHE A 367 -10.15 1.10 -6.48
N CYS A 368 -8.84 1.27 -6.20
CA CYS A 368 -7.84 1.77 -7.13
C CYS A 368 -6.96 0.60 -7.62
N PRO A 369 -7.22 0.01 -8.79
CA PRO A 369 -6.32 -0.98 -9.36
C PRO A 369 -4.93 -0.39 -9.61
N TRP A 370 -3.90 -1.23 -9.49
CA TRP A 370 -2.55 -0.93 -9.96
C TRP A 370 -2.47 -1.22 -11.46
N ILE A 371 -2.09 -0.30 -12.35
CA ILE A 371 -1.86 1.14 -12.26
C ILE A 371 -2.28 1.75 -13.62
N LEU A 372 -2.65 3.04 -13.69
CA LEU A 372 -3.15 3.62 -14.95
C LEU A 372 -2.12 3.55 -16.08
N ALA A 373 -0.90 4.06 -15.84
CA ALA A 373 0.12 4.14 -16.88
C ALA A 373 1.55 4.07 -16.34
N GLY A 374 2.46 3.49 -17.11
CA GLY A 374 3.89 3.44 -16.77
C GLY A 374 4.69 2.61 -17.77
N ASN A 375 5.69 3.24 -18.41
CA ASN A 375 6.54 2.58 -19.41
C ASN A 375 7.53 1.55 -18.85
N LEU A 376 7.76 1.57 -17.54
CA LEU A 376 8.54 0.56 -16.83
C LEU A 376 7.65 -0.37 -15.99
N GLU A 377 6.32 -0.27 -16.13
CA GLU A 377 5.35 -1.01 -15.34
C GLU A 377 4.66 -2.08 -16.19
N GLY A 378 4.95 -3.35 -15.93
CA GLY A 378 4.36 -4.48 -16.68
C GLY A 378 2.85 -4.62 -16.46
N ALA A 379 2.40 -4.21 -15.27
CA ALA A 379 0.99 -4.24 -14.88
C ALA A 379 0.21 -2.96 -15.29
N ALA A 380 0.84 -1.95 -15.88
CA ALA A 380 0.16 -0.72 -16.25
C ALA A 380 -0.91 -0.94 -17.33
N TRP A 381 -2.05 -0.25 -17.19
CA TRP A 381 -3.16 -0.36 -18.14
C TRP A 381 -2.80 0.26 -19.48
N TYR A 382 -2.18 1.44 -19.44
CA TYR A 382 -1.66 2.15 -20.57
C TYR A 382 -0.13 2.23 -20.52
N ASP A 383 0.47 2.32 -21.70
CA ASP A 383 1.89 2.57 -21.89
C ASP A 383 2.81 1.54 -21.22
N SER A 384 2.32 0.34 -20.90
CA SER A 384 3.14 -0.73 -20.29
C SER A 384 4.19 -1.27 -21.26
N PHE A 385 5.36 -1.68 -20.74
CA PHE A 385 6.36 -2.41 -21.53
C PHE A 385 5.88 -3.79 -21.99
N GLU A 386 4.87 -4.37 -21.34
CA GLU A 386 4.23 -5.63 -21.76
C GLU A 386 3.02 -5.39 -22.69
N GLY A 387 2.84 -4.16 -23.15
CA GLY A 387 1.73 -3.73 -23.99
C GLY A 387 0.51 -3.27 -23.18
N ASN A 388 -0.33 -2.46 -23.81
CA ASN A 388 -1.55 -1.97 -23.17
C ASN A 388 -2.51 -3.10 -22.84
N ARG A 389 -3.27 -2.93 -21.75
CA ARG A 389 -4.34 -3.85 -21.35
C ARG A 389 -5.62 -3.57 -22.15
N GLU A 390 -5.51 -3.59 -23.48
CA GLU A 390 -6.55 -3.11 -24.42
C GLU A 390 -7.92 -3.74 -24.17
N LEU A 391 -7.96 -5.07 -23.94
CA LEU A 391 -9.21 -5.76 -23.63
C LEU A 391 -9.83 -5.28 -22.32
N THR A 392 -9.01 -5.04 -21.29
CA THR A 392 -9.50 -4.54 -19.99
C THR A 392 -10.04 -3.14 -20.12
N ILE A 393 -9.27 -2.26 -20.77
CA ILE A 393 -9.67 -0.88 -21.06
C ILE A 393 -10.99 -0.85 -21.83
N ALA A 394 -11.11 -1.66 -22.88
CA ALA A 394 -12.30 -1.72 -23.71
C ALA A 394 -13.54 -2.21 -22.94
N GLU A 395 -13.42 -3.26 -22.12
CA GLU A 395 -14.56 -3.79 -21.37
C GLU A 395 -14.96 -2.90 -20.19
N VAL A 396 -14.02 -2.29 -19.48
CA VAL A 396 -14.33 -1.34 -18.39
C VAL A 396 -15.05 -0.11 -18.94
N LYS A 397 -14.66 0.38 -20.13
CA LYS A 397 -15.36 1.48 -20.82
C LYS A 397 -16.82 1.15 -21.16
N LYS A 398 -17.18 -0.13 -21.30
CA LYS A 398 -18.56 -0.56 -21.59
C LYS A 398 -19.46 -0.57 -20.36
N ILE A 399 -18.92 -0.48 -19.14
CA ILE A 399 -19.74 -0.40 -17.94
C ILE A 399 -20.56 0.91 -18.03
N PRO A 400 -21.91 0.84 -17.96
CA PRO A 400 -22.75 2.03 -18.07
C PRO A 400 -22.40 3.07 -17.00
N ILE A 401 -22.53 4.35 -17.31
CA ILE A 401 -22.39 5.42 -16.32
C ILE A 401 -23.43 5.21 -15.21
N PHE A 402 -22.98 5.26 -13.96
CA PHE A 402 -23.85 5.18 -12.80
C PHE A 402 -23.31 6.07 -11.67
N THR A 403 -24.15 6.30 -10.67
CA THR A 403 -23.74 6.79 -9.36
C THR A 403 -24.04 5.69 -8.37
N ARG A 404 -23.05 5.32 -7.57
CA ARG A 404 -23.18 4.29 -6.55
C ARG A 404 -24.30 4.64 -5.59
N LYS A 405 -25.02 3.61 -5.13
CA LYS A 405 -25.98 3.70 -4.03
C LYS A 405 -25.37 3.13 -2.76
N PHE A 406 -25.42 3.90 -1.68
CA PHE A 406 -25.10 3.47 -0.33
C PHE A 406 -26.38 3.04 0.40
N SER A 407 -26.27 2.27 1.47
CA SER A 407 -27.46 1.80 2.22
C SER A 407 -28.29 2.93 2.83
N TRP A 408 -27.67 4.09 3.08
CA TRP A 408 -28.34 5.30 3.57
C TRP A 408 -28.98 6.16 2.48
N ASP A 409 -28.71 5.90 1.20
CA ASP A 409 -29.39 6.59 0.11
C ASP A 409 -30.81 6.03 0.04
N LYS A 410 -31.80 6.85 0.41
CA LYS A 410 -33.22 6.47 0.40
C LYS A 410 -33.56 5.80 -0.95
N ARG A 411 -34.16 4.61 -0.88
CA ARG A 411 -34.70 3.89 -2.04
C ARG A 411 -35.87 4.63 -2.66
#